data_AF-A0A1U8J6Y7-F1
#
_entry.id   AF-A0A1U8J6Y7-F1
#
_cell.length_a   1.000
_cell.length_b   1.000
_cell.length_c   1.000
_cell.angle_alpha   90.00
_cell.angle_beta   90.00
_cell.angle_gamma   90.00
#
_symmetry.space_group_name_H-M   'P 1'
#
loop_
_entity.id
_entity.type
_entity.pdbx_description
1 polymer ?
#
loop_
_entity_poly.entity_id
_entity_poly.type
_entity_poly.pdbx_seq_one_letter_code
_entity_poly.pdbx_strand_id
1 'polypeptide(L)'
;MEKSRIEDLLKKIEEQTSNAGEEQEKILENILKPNAETDYLNKFLHGQTDKQLFKKYVPVVTYEYIKSYIDRIVDGEPPNILTTETITEFILSSGTSGGEPKYVPSTADCSQKRASIPMLMEAVIHKHIEGFDEGKGMYLLFSNPDFDTPSGLKARMIYRATLRKRFIESSESKVHGESWHDSMKDRNADKRADKRYSQDGKA
;
A
#
# COMPACT_ATOMS: atom_id res chain seq x y z
N MET A 1 12.65 17.26 -7.50
CA MET A 1 11.21 17.63 -7.54
C MET A 1 11.14 19.13 -7.83
N GLU A 2 10.13 19.65 -8.55
CA GLU A 2 10.04 21.11 -8.78
C GLU A 2 9.93 21.87 -7.46
N LYS A 3 10.65 22.99 -7.33
CA LYS A 3 10.72 23.77 -6.08
C LYS A 3 9.34 24.25 -5.60
N SER A 4 8.49 24.69 -6.52
CA SER A 4 7.09 25.08 -6.27
C SER A 4 6.29 23.96 -5.61
N ARG A 5 6.43 22.73 -6.10
CA ARG A 5 5.76 21.54 -5.53
C ARG A 5 6.26 21.19 -4.13
N ILE A 6 7.54 21.41 -3.84
CA ILE A 6 8.10 21.20 -2.49
C ILE A 6 7.47 22.22 -1.53
N GLU A 7 7.41 23.49 -1.93
CA GLU A 7 6.79 24.56 -1.14
C GLU A 7 5.31 24.27 -0.85
N ASP A 8 4.54 23.83 -1.85
CA ASP A 8 3.14 23.44 -1.68
C ASP A 8 2.95 22.28 -0.69
N LEU A 9 3.81 21.25 -0.78
CA LEU A 9 3.76 20.11 0.13
C LEU A 9 4.11 20.51 1.58
N LEU A 10 5.10 21.37 1.76
CA LEU A 10 5.47 21.90 3.07
C LEU A 10 4.35 22.78 3.66
N LYS A 11 3.74 23.63 2.82
CA LYS A 11 2.59 24.44 3.23
C LYS A 11 1.42 23.57 3.66
N LYS A 12 1.12 22.50 2.91
CA LYS A 12 0.08 21.53 3.26
C LYS A 12 0.34 20.86 4.60
N ILE A 13 1.60 20.47 4.88
CA ILE A 13 1.96 19.91 6.19
C ILE A 13 1.63 20.92 7.29
N GLU A 14 2.09 22.17 7.14
CA GLU A 14 1.88 23.23 8.14
C GLU A 14 0.39 23.52 8.38
N GLU A 15 -0.40 23.62 7.32
CA GLU A 15 -1.85 23.82 7.39
C GLU A 15 -2.54 22.67 8.14
N GLN A 16 -2.16 21.42 7.86
CA GLN A 16 -2.76 20.24 8.50
C GLN A 16 -2.32 20.10 9.97
N THR A 17 -1.07 20.41 10.30
CA THR A 17 -0.56 20.32 11.68
C THR A 17 -1.07 21.46 12.55
N SER A 18 -1.26 22.66 11.99
CA SER A 18 -1.80 23.82 12.72
C SER A 18 -3.28 23.65 13.06
N ASN A 19 -4.04 22.93 12.24
CA ASN A 19 -5.48 22.72 12.39
C ASN A 19 -5.85 21.28 12.76
N ALA A 20 -4.93 20.55 13.41
CA ALA A 20 -5.06 19.11 13.61
C ALA A 20 -6.36 18.68 14.30
N GLY A 21 -6.88 19.48 15.25
CA GLY A 21 -8.15 19.20 15.92
C GLY A 21 -9.34 19.18 14.95
N GLU A 22 -9.50 20.24 14.16
CA GLU A 22 -10.58 20.34 13.16
C GLU A 22 -10.43 19.28 12.06
N GLU A 23 -9.21 19.01 11.61
CA GLU A 23 -8.95 17.98 10.60
C GLU A 23 -9.31 16.58 11.12
N GLN A 24 -9.02 16.27 12.38
CA GLN A 24 -9.42 14.99 12.98
C GLN A 24 -10.94 14.85 13.10
N GLU A 25 -11.65 15.94 13.39
CA GLU A 25 -13.12 15.93 13.44
C GLU A 25 -13.72 15.64 12.05
N LYS A 26 -13.21 16.31 11.00
CA LYS A 26 -13.60 16.04 9.61
C LYS A 26 -13.28 14.61 9.19
N ILE A 27 -12.12 14.08 9.57
CA ILE A 27 -11.73 12.69 9.28
C ILE A 27 -12.72 11.72 9.94
N LEU A 28 -13.05 11.91 11.22
CA LEU A 28 -14.01 11.06 11.91
C LEU A 28 -15.39 11.12 11.26
N GLU A 29 -15.88 12.32 10.93
CA GLU A 29 -17.16 12.51 10.25
C GLU A 29 -17.19 11.80 8.89
N ASN A 30 -16.12 11.90 8.11
CA ASN A 30 -15.96 11.24 6.81
C ASN A 30 -15.83 9.71 6.93
N ILE A 31 -15.44 9.18 8.10
CA ILE A 31 -15.47 7.74 8.37
C ILE A 31 -16.87 7.32 8.80
N LEU A 32 -17.51 8.04 9.72
CA LEU A 32 -18.79 7.62 10.31
C LEU A 32 -19.94 7.72 9.32
N LYS A 33 -20.06 8.82 8.57
CA LYS A 33 -21.16 9.05 7.63
C LYS A 33 -21.37 7.92 6.61
N PRO A 34 -20.36 7.55 5.80
CA PRO A 34 -20.55 6.50 4.81
C PRO A 34 -20.66 5.11 5.43
N ASN A 35 -20.22 4.91 6.68
CA ASN A 35 -20.16 3.59 7.32
C ASN A 35 -21.23 3.36 8.40
N ALA A 36 -22.16 4.30 8.57
CA ALA A 36 -23.13 4.30 9.68
C ALA A 36 -23.99 3.02 9.74
N GLU A 37 -24.31 2.46 8.56
CA GLU A 37 -25.14 1.27 8.39
C GLU A 37 -24.33 -0.03 8.24
N THR A 38 -23.00 0.02 8.38
CA THR A 38 -22.18 -1.20 8.35
C THR A 38 -22.49 -2.09 9.55
N ASP A 39 -22.35 -3.41 9.40
CA ASP A 39 -22.61 -4.38 10.47
C ASP A 39 -21.89 -4.04 11.78
N TYR A 40 -20.68 -3.48 11.69
CA TYR A 40 -19.90 -3.11 12.86
C TYR A 40 -20.45 -1.85 13.55
N LEU A 41 -20.57 -0.73 12.82
CA LEU A 41 -21.00 0.53 13.44
C LEU A 41 -22.47 0.52 13.82
N ASN A 42 -23.32 -0.14 13.03
CA ASN A 42 -24.76 -0.20 13.29
C ASN A 42 -25.08 -0.89 14.64
N LYS A 43 -24.23 -1.81 15.12
CA LYS A 43 -24.36 -2.44 16.44
C LYS A 43 -24.22 -1.47 17.62
N PHE A 44 -23.55 -0.33 17.42
CA PHE A 44 -23.24 0.61 18.49
C PHE A 44 -23.93 1.96 18.31
N LEU A 45 -24.10 2.39 17.06
CA LEU A 45 -24.56 3.75 16.74
C LEU A 45 -25.94 3.79 16.10
N HIS A 46 -26.45 2.68 15.56
CA HIS A 46 -27.78 2.62 14.94
C HIS A 46 -28.00 3.72 13.90
N GLY A 47 -27.06 3.88 12.97
CA GLY A 47 -27.08 4.94 11.93
C GLY A 47 -26.62 6.32 12.38
N GLN A 48 -26.34 6.55 13.67
CA GLN A 48 -25.86 7.84 14.17
C GLN A 48 -24.37 8.05 13.89
N THR A 49 -23.98 9.32 13.69
CA THR A 49 -22.61 9.70 13.26
C THR A 49 -21.97 10.76 14.15
N ASP A 50 -22.58 11.03 15.30
CA ASP A 50 -22.07 12.02 16.25
C ASP A 50 -20.80 11.55 16.97
N LYS A 51 -19.85 12.48 17.14
CA LYS A 51 -18.55 12.25 17.79
C LYS A 51 -18.68 11.81 19.25
N GLN A 52 -19.61 12.38 20.01
CA GLN A 52 -19.78 12.02 21.42
C GLN A 52 -20.42 10.64 21.56
N LEU A 53 -21.37 10.30 20.69
CA LEU A 53 -21.95 8.96 20.64
C LEU A 53 -20.91 7.92 20.23
N PHE A 54 -20.07 8.22 19.24
CA PHE A 54 -18.93 7.37 18.86
C PHE A 54 -18.03 7.08 20.06
N LYS A 55 -17.58 8.13 20.77
CA LYS A 55 -16.73 7.98 21.96
C LYS A 55 -17.39 7.20 23.10
N LYS A 56 -18.71 7.32 23.24
CA LYS A 56 -19.47 6.70 24.33
C LYS A 56 -19.78 5.22 24.08
N TYR A 57 -20.08 4.85 22.84
CA TYR A 57 -20.66 3.55 22.52
C TYR A 57 -19.77 2.63 21.69
N VAL A 58 -18.82 3.15 20.91
CA VAL A 58 -17.91 2.31 20.13
C VAL A 58 -16.72 1.90 21.01
N PRO A 59 -16.51 0.60 21.27
CA PRO A 59 -15.45 0.16 22.16
C PRO A 59 -14.06 0.29 21.52
N VAL A 60 -13.05 0.46 22.37
CA VAL A 60 -11.65 0.23 21.98
C VAL A 60 -11.42 -1.28 21.93
N VAL A 61 -10.95 -1.79 20.80
CA VAL A 61 -10.93 -3.24 20.49
C VAL A 61 -9.55 -3.73 20.07
N THR A 62 -9.31 -5.03 20.26
CA THR A 62 -8.13 -5.72 19.70
C THR A 62 -8.47 -6.37 18.36
N TYR A 63 -7.47 -6.93 17.69
CA TYR A 63 -7.66 -7.67 16.44
C TYR A 63 -8.60 -8.87 16.61
N GLU A 64 -8.46 -9.59 17.73
CA GLU A 64 -9.23 -10.79 18.04
C GLU A 64 -10.73 -10.49 18.14
N TYR A 65 -11.10 -9.30 18.64
CA TYR A 65 -12.49 -8.87 18.74
C TYR A 65 -13.13 -8.67 17.36
N ILE A 66 -12.38 -8.15 16.39
CA ILE A 66 -12.88 -7.88 15.03
C ILE A 66 -12.55 -9.01 14.04
N LYS A 67 -11.85 -10.05 14.47
CA LYS A 67 -11.37 -11.13 13.60
C LYS A 67 -12.51 -11.80 12.82
N SER A 68 -13.64 -12.06 13.47
CA SER A 68 -14.79 -12.67 12.81
C SER A 68 -15.35 -11.82 11.66
N TYR A 69 -15.31 -10.50 11.75
CA TYR A 69 -15.70 -9.61 10.64
C TYR A 69 -14.68 -9.68 9.50
N ILE A 70 -13.40 -9.77 9.83
CA ILE A 70 -12.33 -9.88 8.84
C ILE A 70 -12.40 -11.22 8.11
N ASP A 71 -12.60 -12.32 8.84
CA ASP A 71 -12.73 -13.67 8.28
C ASP A 71 -13.89 -13.72 7.27
N ARG A 72 -15.05 -13.14 7.60
CA ARG A 72 -16.19 -13.00 6.67
C ARG A 72 -15.82 -12.30 5.35
N ILE A 73 -15.04 -11.22 5.43
CA ILE A 73 -14.57 -10.51 4.22
C ILE A 73 -13.54 -11.35 3.45
N VAL A 74 -12.64 -12.02 4.15
CA VAL A 74 -11.63 -12.94 3.56
C VAL A 74 -12.32 -14.09 2.82
N ASP A 75 -13.43 -14.58 3.35
CA ASP A 75 -14.25 -15.65 2.77
C ASP A 75 -15.16 -15.17 1.62
N GLY A 76 -15.27 -13.85 1.42
CA GLY A 76 -15.96 -13.25 0.27
C GLY A 76 -17.43 -12.93 0.51
N GLU A 77 -17.82 -12.75 1.77
CA GLU A 77 -19.15 -12.26 2.10
C GLU A 77 -19.42 -10.86 1.47
N PRO A 78 -20.67 -10.56 1.07
CA PRO A 78 -21.04 -9.26 0.49
C PRO A 78 -20.57 -8.03 1.33
N PRO A 79 -20.43 -6.85 0.69
CA PRO A 79 -19.88 -5.65 1.32
C PRO A 79 -20.74 -5.11 2.48
N ASN A 80 -20.25 -4.06 3.15
CA ASN A 80 -20.87 -3.37 4.29
C ASN A 80 -20.66 -4.03 5.67
N ILE A 81 -19.61 -4.82 5.82
CA ILE A 81 -19.26 -5.46 7.10
C ILE A 81 -18.54 -4.47 8.04
N LEU A 82 -17.37 -3.97 7.63
CA LEU A 82 -16.57 -2.98 8.38
C LEU A 82 -16.55 -1.60 7.71
N THR A 83 -16.74 -1.57 6.39
CA THR A 83 -16.73 -0.37 5.56
C THR A 83 -17.67 -0.58 4.38
N THR A 84 -18.22 0.51 3.85
CA THR A 84 -18.99 0.53 2.59
C THR A 84 -18.10 0.68 1.37
N GLU A 85 -16.84 1.11 1.56
CA GLU A 85 -15.84 1.12 0.49
C GLU A 85 -15.46 -0.29 0.07
N THR A 86 -15.21 -0.48 -1.23
CA THR A 86 -14.70 -1.75 -1.74
C THR A 86 -13.29 -2.04 -1.22
N ILE A 87 -13.13 -3.19 -0.58
CA ILE A 87 -11.84 -3.70 -0.14
C ILE A 87 -11.13 -4.28 -1.37
N THR A 88 -9.94 -3.76 -1.68
CA THR A 88 -9.19 -4.10 -2.89
C THR A 88 -8.08 -5.11 -2.63
N GLU A 89 -7.58 -5.18 -1.39
CA GLU A 89 -6.52 -6.08 -0.96
C GLU A 89 -6.52 -6.19 0.57
N PHE A 90 -5.80 -7.20 1.08
CA PHE A 90 -5.45 -7.29 2.49
C PHE A 90 -3.97 -6.98 2.69
N ILE A 91 -3.68 -6.13 3.67
CA ILE A 91 -2.32 -5.88 4.13
C ILE A 91 -2.04 -6.84 5.28
N LEU A 92 -1.00 -7.66 5.12
CA LEU A 92 -0.52 -8.56 6.15
C LEU A 92 0.37 -7.78 7.13
N SER A 93 0.00 -7.79 8.41
CA SER A 93 0.84 -7.30 9.49
C SER A 93 1.97 -8.30 9.80
N SER A 94 3.11 -7.80 10.27
CA SER A 94 4.14 -8.65 10.87
C SER A 94 3.72 -9.24 12.22
N GLY A 95 2.75 -8.61 12.90
CA GLY A 95 2.14 -9.16 14.10
C GLY A 95 1.18 -10.30 13.76
N THR A 96 1.19 -11.35 14.57
CA THR A 96 0.38 -12.56 14.37
C THR A 96 -0.79 -12.64 15.35
N SER A 97 -1.80 -13.43 14.99
CA SER A 97 -2.89 -13.85 15.87
C SER A 97 -3.10 -15.34 15.64
N GLY A 98 -2.92 -16.16 16.69
CA GLY A 98 -2.99 -17.62 16.56
C GLY A 98 -1.92 -18.25 15.67
N GLY A 99 -0.76 -17.59 15.51
CA GLY A 99 0.35 -18.07 14.67
C GLY A 99 0.30 -17.55 13.23
N GLU A 100 -0.84 -17.03 12.78
CA GLU A 100 -1.03 -16.50 11.43
C GLU A 100 -0.89 -14.98 11.36
N PRO A 101 -0.40 -14.40 10.25
CA PRO A 101 -0.36 -12.95 10.06
C PRO A 101 -1.76 -12.32 10.14
N LYS A 102 -1.85 -11.12 10.71
CA LYS A 102 -3.10 -10.37 10.76
C LYS A 102 -3.43 -9.79 9.38
N TYR A 103 -4.62 -10.10 8.88
CA TYR A 103 -5.19 -9.52 7.66
C TYR A 103 -5.83 -8.18 7.99
N VAL A 104 -5.35 -7.10 7.37
CA VAL A 104 -5.90 -5.75 7.51
C VAL A 104 -6.55 -5.34 6.20
N PRO A 105 -7.89 -5.16 6.15
CA PRO A 105 -8.57 -4.70 4.95
C PRO A 105 -8.02 -3.36 4.46
N SER A 106 -7.78 -3.22 3.15
CA SER A 106 -7.35 -1.96 2.54
C SER A 106 -8.22 -1.60 1.35
N THR A 107 -8.66 -0.35 1.31
CA THR A 107 -9.39 0.26 0.18
C THR A 107 -8.42 0.96 -0.77
N ALA A 108 -8.95 1.41 -1.92
CA ALA A 108 -8.19 2.20 -2.88
C ALA A 108 -7.72 3.55 -2.28
N ASP A 109 -8.59 4.22 -1.52
CA ASP A 109 -8.27 5.47 -0.83
C ASP A 109 -7.13 5.29 0.19
N CYS A 110 -7.19 4.22 0.99
CA CYS A 110 -6.10 3.84 1.90
C CYS A 110 -4.76 3.71 1.16
N SER A 111 -4.78 3.05 -0.01
CA SER A 111 -3.57 2.91 -0.81
C SER A 111 -3.08 4.23 -1.41
N GLN A 112 -3.98 5.13 -1.81
CA GLN A 112 -3.62 6.43 -2.37
C GLN A 112 -2.99 7.33 -1.29
N LYS A 113 -3.58 7.35 -0.08
CA LYS A 113 -3.01 8.05 1.08
C LYS A 113 -1.62 7.54 1.41
N ARG A 114 -1.40 6.22 1.43
CA ARG A 114 -0.05 5.62 1.61
C ARG A 114 0.94 6.08 0.53
N ALA A 115 0.52 6.16 -0.74
CA ALA A 115 1.39 6.58 -1.83
C ALA A 115 1.87 8.04 -1.69
N SER A 116 1.10 8.90 -1.00
CA SER A 116 1.45 10.30 -0.78
C SER A 116 2.57 10.51 0.26
N ILE A 117 2.74 9.58 1.22
CA ILE A 117 3.72 9.70 2.31
C ILE A 117 5.15 9.86 1.75
N PRO A 118 5.54 9.07 0.72
CA PRO A 118 6.60 9.34 -0.24
C PRO A 118 7.09 10.78 -0.35
N MET A 119 6.14 11.54 -0.89
CA MET A 119 6.33 12.89 -1.38
C MET A 119 6.44 13.89 -0.23
N LEU A 120 5.67 13.67 0.85
CA LEU A 120 5.74 14.50 2.05
C LEU A 120 7.12 14.36 2.72
N MET A 121 7.63 13.13 2.84
CA MET A 121 8.98 12.88 3.36
C MET A 121 10.05 13.55 2.49
N GLU A 122 9.96 13.39 1.17
CA GLU A 122 10.91 13.99 0.23
C GLU A 122 10.90 15.53 0.29
N ALA A 123 9.74 16.16 0.46
CA ALA A 123 9.64 17.61 0.64
C ALA A 123 10.35 18.09 1.91
N VAL A 124 10.18 17.36 3.03
CA VAL A 124 10.88 17.65 4.28
C VAL A 124 12.40 17.46 4.13
N ILE A 125 12.83 16.40 3.45
CA ILE A 125 14.27 16.15 3.22
C ILE A 125 14.89 17.28 2.39
N HIS A 126 14.27 17.69 1.28
CA HIS A 126 14.77 18.81 0.46
C HIS A 126 14.88 20.13 1.23
N LYS A 127 14.00 20.34 2.24
CA LYS A 127 14.08 21.53 3.10
C LYS A 127 15.37 21.55 3.95
N HIS A 128 15.89 20.38 4.30
CA HIS A 128 16.97 20.24 5.28
C HIS A 128 18.29 19.74 4.70
N ILE A 129 18.28 19.15 3.51
CA ILE A 129 19.46 18.60 2.83
C ILE A 129 19.60 19.26 1.46
N GLU A 130 20.57 20.16 1.35
CA GLU A 130 20.97 20.76 0.07
C GLU A 130 21.58 19.69 -0.84
N GLY A 131 21.35 19.81 -2.15
CA GLY A 131 21.87 18.86 -3.14
C GLY A 131 21.30 17.44 -3.04
N PHE A 132 20.19 17.22 -2.33
CA PHE A 132 19.58 15.89 -2.21
C PHE A 132 19.20 15.28 -3.57
N ASP A 133 18.85 16.12 -4.54
CA ASP A 133 18.52 15.74 -5.92
C ASP A 133 19.73 15.66 -6.86
N GLU A 134 20.94 16.00 -6.39
CA GLU A 134 22.19 15.88 -7.16
C GLU A 134 22.72 14.44 -7.19
N GLY A 135 22.16 13.55 -6.37
CA GLY A 135 22.59 12.16 -6.22
C GLY A 135 21.52 11.11 -6.49
N LYS A 136 21.86 9.85 -6.23
CA LYS A 136 20.92 8.72 -6.24
C LYS A 136 20.95 8.02 -4.89
N GLY A 137 19.78 7.68 -4.36
CA GLY A 137 19.65 6.84 -3.17
C GLY A 137 19.75 5.36 -3.53
N MET A 138 20.55 4.60 -2.78
CA MET A 138 20.57 3.14 -2.88
C MET A 138 19.56 2.55 -1.88
N TYR A 139 18.55 1.85 -2.39
CA TYR A 139 17.53 1.18 -1.58
C TYR A 139 17.53 -0.33 -1.86
N LEU A 140 17.78 -1.13 -0.82
CA LEU A 140 17.66 -2.59 -0.89
C LEU A 140 16.27 -2.99 -0.41
N LEU A 141 15.37 -3.24 -1.35
CA LEU A 141 13.97 -3.53 -1.08
C LEU A 141 13.68 -5.00 -1.40
N PHE A 142 13.15 -5.72 -0.41
CA PHE A 142 12.77 -7.12 -0.52
C PHE A 142 11.26 -7.27 -0.42
N SER A 143 10.74 -8.30 -1.08
CA SER A 143 9.29 -8.50 -1.22
C SER A 143 8.96 -9.99 -1.10
N ASN A 144 8.06 -10.33 -0.18
CA ASN A 144 7.53 -11.68 0.01
C ASN A 144 6.41 -11.98 -0.99
N PRO A 145 6.12 -13.23 -1.37
CA PRO A 145 5.01 -13.55 -2.30
C PRO A 145 3.65 -12.99 -1.84
N ASP A 146 2.77 -12.74 -2.81
CA ASP A 146 1.36 -12.47 -2.53
C ASP A 146 0.65 -13.80 -2.21
N PHE A 147 -0.43 -13.71 -1.43
CA PHE A 147 -1.33 -14.83 -1.14
C PHE A 147 -2.71 -14.54 -1.72
N ASP A 148 -3.39 -15.60 -2.17
CA ASP A 148 -4.78 -15.54 -2.59
C ASP A 148 -5.69 -15.84 -1.40
N THR A 149 -6.68 -14.98 -1.17
CA THR A 149 -7.76 -15.26 -0.21
C THR A 149 -8.86 -16.07 -0.87
N PRO A 150 -9.73 -16.76 -0.10
CA PRO A 150 -10.91 -17.43 -0.63
C PRO A 150 -11.82 -16.49 -1.45
N SER A 151 -11.90 -15.21 -1.07
CA SER A 151 -12.61 -14.16 -1.81
C SER A 151 -11.96 -13.75 -3.15
N GLY A 152 -10.78 -14.29 -3.48
CA GLY A 152 -10.02 -13.91 -4.67
C GLY A 152 -9.25 -12.60 -4.55
N LEU A 153 -9.31 -11.93 -3.40
CA LEU A 153 -8.49 -10.76 -3.11
C LEU A 153 -7.05 -11.19 -2.78
N LYS A 154 -6.10 -10.30 -3.07
CA LYS A 154 -4.70 -10.55 -2.72
C LYS A 154 -4.42 -10.10 -1.29
N ALA A 155 -3.75 -10.94 -0.52
CA ALA A 155 -3.14 -10.60 0.74
C ALA A 155 -1.62 -10.44 0.59
N ARG A 156 -1.07 -9.32 1.05
CA ARG A 156 0.33 -8.97 0.79
C ARG A 156 0.94 -8.10 1.88
N MET A 157 2.26 -8.15 2.00
CA MET A 157 3.01 -7.25 2.89
C MET A 157 2.94 -5.81 2.38
N ILE A 158 2.88 -4.83 3.29
CA ILE A 158 2.70 -3.41 2.94
C ILE A 158 3.75 -2.87 1.96
N TYR A 159 5.02 -3.28 2.13
CA TYR A 159 6.10 -2.88 1.23
C TYR A 159 5.88 -3.39 -0.19
N ARG A 160 5.38 -4.62 -0.36
CA ARG A 160 5.04 -5.18 -1.66
C ARG A 160 3.90 -4.42 -2.33
N ALA A 161 2.84 -4.11 -1.57
CA ALA A 161 1.71 -3.32 -2.07
C ALA A 161 2.18 -1.97 -2.64
N THR A 162 3.04 -1.27 -1.91
CA THR A 162 3.57 0.04 -2.32
C THR A 162 4.55 -0.06 -3.50
N LEU A 163 5.44 -1.06 -3.51
CA LEU A 163 6.40 -1.26 -4.60
C LEU A 163 5.72 -1.57 -5.93
N ARG A 164 4.66 -2.39 -5.90
CA ARG A 164 3.97 -2.82 -7.12
C ARG A 164 3.39 -1.64 -7.90
N LYS A 165 2.64 -0.77 -7.22
CA LYS A 165 2.04 0.42 -7.82
C LYS A 165 3.07 1.42 -8.36
N ARG A 166 4.23 1.54 -7.70
CA ARG A 166 5.22 2.56 -8.05
C ARG A 166 6.24 2.09 -9.10
N PHE A 167 6.55 0.80 -9.14
CA PHE A 167 7.66 0.27 -9.94
C PHE A 167 7.30 -0.95 -10.79
N ILE A 168 6.51 -1.90 -10.27
CA ILE A 168 6.29 -3.18 -10.98
C ILE A 168 5.30 -2.98 -12.12
N GLU A 169 4.16 -2.33 -11.90
CA GLU A 169 3.16 -2.08 -12.97
C GLU A 169 3.72 -1.15 -14.05
N SER A 170 4.60 -0.21 -13.70
CA SER A 170 5.31 0.65 -14.67
C SER A 170 6.43 -0.08 -15.43
N SER A 171 6.90 -1.23 -14.91
CA SER A 171 7.85 -2.11 -15.59
C SER A 171 7.16 -3.20 -16.41
N GLU A 172 6.05 -3.78 -15.94
CA GLU A 172 5.26 -4.78 -16.67
C GLU A 172 4.62 -4.18 -17.93
N SER A 173 4.15 -2.92 -17.84
CA SER A 173 3.70 -2.15 -19.02
C SER A 173 4.82 -1.87 -20.03
N LYS A 174 6.08 -1.81 -19.60
CA LYS A 174 7.25 -1.73 -20.49
C LYS A 174 7.68 -3.09 -21.03
N VAL A 175 7.43 -4.17 -20.30
CA VAL A 175 7.80 -5.54 -20.67
C VAL A 175 6.78 -6.19 -21.61
N HIS A 176 5.54 -5.70 -21.71
CA HIS A 176 4.62 -6.13 -22.77
C HIS A 176 5.03 -5.70 -24.20
N GLY A 177 6.18 -5.05 -24.37
CA GLY A 177 6.85 -4.90 -25.67
C GLY A 177 7.81 -6.04 -26.03
N GLU A 178 8.36 -6.79 -25.07
CA GLU A 178 9.31 -7.88 -25.33
C GLU A 178 9.21 -8.98 -24.27
N SER A 179 8.83 -10.19 -24.70
CA SER A 179 8.76 -11.38 -23.86
C SER A 179 10.11 -11.71 -23.23
N TRP A 180 10.14 -11.83 -21.90
CA TRP A 180 11.32 -12.27 -21.12
C TRP A 180 11.91 -13.61 -21.61
N HIS A 181 11.11 -14.46 -22.26
CA HIS A 181 11.58 -15.74 -22.82
C HIS A 181 12.39 -15.56 -24.12
N ASP A 182 12.19 -14.47 -24.87
CA ASP A 182 12.92 -14.21 -26.11
C ASP A 182 14.32 -13.62 -25.82
N SER A 183 14.44 -12.77 -24.80
CA SER A 183 15.73 -12.18 -24.34
C SER A 183 16.72 -13.21 -23.77
N MET A 184 16.28 -14.41 -23.40
CA MET A 184 17.17 -15.49 -22.94
C MET A 184 17.66 -16.40 -24.06
N LYS A 185 16.98 -16.45 -25.21
CA LYS A 185 17.43 -17.24 -26.37
C LYS A 185 18.63 -16.57 -27.06
N ASP A 186 18.59 -15.25 -27.20
CA ASP A 186 19.68 -14.49 -27.84
C ASP A 186 20.99 -14.54 -27.04
N ARG A 187 20.92 -14.53 -25.70
CA ARG A 187 22.12 -14.63 -24.85
C ARG A 187 22.83 -15.99 -24.88
N ASN A 188 22.16 -17.05 -25.34
CA ASN A 188 22.77 -18.37 -25.53
C ASN A 188 23.27 -18.61 -26.97
N ALA A 189 22.82 -17.82 -27.95
CA ALA A 189 23.38 -17.83 -29.29
C ALA A 189 24.78 -17.18 -29.32
N ASP A 190 24.96 -16.09 -28.57
CA ASP A 190 26.21 -15.32 -28.55
C ASP A 190 27.38 -16.09 -27.89
N LYS A 191 27.08 -16.95 -26.90
CA LYS A 191 28.07 -17.83 -26.26
C LYS A 191 28.55 -19.00 -27.14
N ARG A 192 27.93 -19.25 -28.30
CA ARG A 192 28.40 -20.25 -29.27
C ARG A 192 29.29 -19.66 -30.37
N ALA A 193 29.37 -18.33 -30.49
CA ALA A 193 30.31 -17.67 -31.40
C ALA A 193 31.72 -17.59 -30.80
N ASP A 194 31.81 -17.42 -29.48
CA ASP A 194 33.07 -17.13 -28.77
C ASP A 194 33.95 -18.37 -28.45
N LYS A 195 33.50 -19.57 -28.82
CA LYS A 195 34.28 -20.83 -28.69
C LYS A 195 35.01 -21.27 -29.96
N ARG A 196 34.97 -20.48 -31.04
CA ARG A 196 35.66 -20.80 -32.32
C ARG A 196 36.99 -20.08 -32.54
N TYR A 197 37.48 -19.32 -31.57
CA TYR A 197 38.81 -18.70 -31.57
C TYR A 197 39.63 -19.12 -30.34
N SER A 198 39.82 -20.43 -30.13
CA SER A 198 40.82 -20.94 -29.18
C SER A 198 41.26 -22.38 -29.51
N GLN A 199 41.31 -22.72 -30.79
CA GLN A 199 42.03 -23.90 -31.27
C GLN A 199 42.68 -23.54 -32.61
N ASP A 200 43.80 -22.84 -32.55
CA ASP A 200 44.89 -22.95 -33.53
C ASP A 200 46.10 -22.21 -32.96
N GLY A 201 47.06 -22.99 -32.46
CA GLY A 201 48.24 -22.48 -31.75
C GLY A 201 49.03 -23.60 -31.07
N LYS A 202 49.32 -24.67 -31.80
CA LYS A 202 50.38 -25.62 -31.46
C LYS A 202 51.43 -25.60 -32.57
N ALA A 203 52.61 -25.08 -32.23
CA ALA A 203 53.93 -25.61 -32.60
C ALA A 203 54.95 -24.97 -31.66
#